data_AF-A0A953U0V4-F1
#
_entry.id   AF-A0A953U0V4-F1
#
_cell.length_a   1.000
_cell.length_b   1.000
_cell.length_c   1.000
_cell.angle_alpha   90.00
_cell.angle_beta   90.00
_cell.angle_gamma   90.00
#
_symmetry.space_group_name_H-M   'P 1'
#
loop_
_entity.id
_entity.type
_entity.pdbx_description
1 polymer ?
#
loop_
_entity_poly.entity_id
_entity_poly.type
_entity_poly.pdbx_seq_one_letter_code
_entity_poly.pdbx_strand_id
1 'polypeptide(L)'
;MEPAAFTEVLSESERRLVFESLLSPGAELTREQASACCRALKRGKLERERERLQGDIEAAERSQDSSRLVELQRAKLQLDKDLRDLLRV
;
A
#
# COMPACT_ATOMS: atom_id res chain seq x y z
N MET A 1 4.38 21.47 -7.65
CA MET A 1 5.21 20.31 -8.05
C MET A 1 5.26 20.35 -9.57
N GLU A 2 6.41 20.63 -10.15
CA GLU A 2 6.60 20.73 -11.61
C GLU A 2 6.33 19.36 -12.26
N PRO A 3 5.44 19.25 -13.27
CA PRO A 3 5.11 17.97 -13.91
C PRO A 3 6.31 17.29 -14.59
N ALA A 4 7.35 18.06 -14.93
CA ALA A 4 8.60 17.55 -15.49
C ALA A 4 9.41 16.69 -14.50
N ALA A 5 9.37 17.02 -13.20
CA ALA A 5 10.10 16.26 -12.18
C ALA A 5 9.50 14.87 -11.91
N PHE A 6 8.22 14.67 -12.25
CA PHE A 6 7.52 13.41 -12.03
C PHE A 6 7.89 12.34 -13.07
N THR A 7 8.19 12.74 -14.31
CA THR A 7 8.55 11.80 -15.39
C THR A 7 10.01 11.33 -15.32
N GLU A 8 10.89 12.05 -14.61
CA GLU A 8 12.29 11.66 -14.43
C GLU A 8 12.48 10.45 -13.49
N VAL A 9 11.51 10.20 -12.60
CA VAL A 9 11.54 9.08 -11.64
C VAL A 9 10.90 7.82 -12.23
N LEU A 10 10.09 7.97 -13.28
CA LEU A 10 9.34 6.87 -13.89
C LEU A 10 10.15 6.18 -14.98
N SER A 11 10.08 4.85 -15.01
CA SER A 11 10.54 4.05 -16.13
C SER A 11 9.82 4.45 -17.43
N GLU A 12 10.38 4.05 -18.57
CA GLU A 12 9.78 4.36 -19.87
C GLU A 12 8.36 3.78 -20.03
N SER A 13 8.14 2.56 -19.56
CA SER A 13 6.82 1.92 -19.57
C SER A 13 5.81 2.65 -18.67
N GLU A 14 6.23 3.11 -17.49
CA GLU A 14 5.37 3.88 -16.59
C GLU A 14 5.02 5.26 -17.16
N ARG A 15 6.00 5.95 -17.75
CA ARG A 15 5.74 7.22 -18.45
C ARG A 15 4.71 7.05 -19.56
N ARG A 16 4.87 6.01 -20.38
CA ARG A 16 3.94 5.69 -21.47
C ARG A 16 2.53 5.44 -20.94
N LEU A 17 2.40 4.67 -19.86
CA LEU A 17 1.10 4.40 -19.22
C LEU A 17 0.42 5.69 -18.71
N VAL A 18 1.19 6.62 -18.12
CA VAL A 18 0.67 7.93 -17.68
C VAL A 18 0.14 8.72 -18.87
N PHE A 19 0.91 8.81 -19.96
CA PHE A 19 0.46 9.51 -21.17
C PHE A 19 -0.77 8.86 -21.79
N GLU A 20 -0.80 7.53 -21.90
CA GLU A 20 -1.97 6.78 -22.38
C GLU A 20 -3.20 7.05 -21.50
N SER A 21 -3.04 7.10 -20.17
CA SER A 21 -4.13 7.41 -19.25
C SER A 21 -4.62 8.86 -19.36
N LEU A 22 -3.72 9.83 -19.59
CA LEU A 22 -4.07 11.26 -19.72
C LEU A 22 -4.78 11.56 -21.05
N LEU A 23 -4.42 10.82 -22.11
CA LEU A 23 -4.98 11.00 -23.45
C LEU A 23 -6.20 10.11 -23.72
N SER A 24 -6.48 9.15 -22.83
CA SER A 24 -7.66 8.28 -22.94
C SER A 24 -8.94 9.08 -22.68
N PRO A 25 -9.96 9.01 -23.57
CA PRO A 25 -11.23 9.71 -23.41
C PRO A 25 -12.16 9.07 -22.35
N GLY A 26 -11.57 8.48 -21.30
CA GLY A 26 -12.29 7.82 -20.23
C GLY A 26 -13.13 8.78 -19.39
N ALA A 27 -14.08 8.23 -18.63
CA ALA A 27 -14.86 9.01 -17.67
C ALA A 27 -13.91 9.70 -16.68
N GLU A 28 -13.97 11.02 -16.59
CA GLU A 28 -13.22 11.79 -15.62
C GLU A 28 -13.56 11.28 -14.21
N LEU A 29 -12.59 10.63 -13.56
CA LEU A 29 -12.76 10.26 -12.16
C LEU A 29 -12.85 11.53 -11.35
N THR A 30 -13.90 11.66 -10.55
CA THR A 30 -13.95 12.73 -9.56
C THR A 30 -12.80 12.54 -8.57
N ARG A 31 -12.35 13.64 -7.94
CA ARG A 31 -11.32 13.59 -6.90
C ARG A 31 -11.67 12.60 -5.79
N GLU A 32 -12.96 12.46 -5.47
CA GLU A 32 -13.46 11.50 -4.48
C GLU A 32 -13.29 10.06 -4.93
N GLN A 33 -13.62 9.75 -6.20
CA GLN A 33 -13.44 8.42 -6.77
C GLN A 33 -11.96 8.04 -6.84
N ALA A 34 -11.11 8.95 -7.31
CA ALA A 34 -9.66 8.74 -7.34
C ALA A 34 -9.10 8.49 -5.92
N SER A 35 -9.54 9.28 -4.93
CA SER A 35 -9.18 9.10 -3.52
C SER A 35 -9.64 7.74 -2.97
N ALA A 36 -10.86 7.32 -3.31
CA ALA A 36 -11.40 6.02 -2.91
C ALA A 36 -10.58 4.85 -3.52
N CYS A 37 -10.21 4.93 -4.79
CA CYS A 37 -9.33 3.95 -5.45
C CYS A 37 -7.96 3.89 -4.76
N CYS A 38 -7.34 5.03 -4.48
CA CYS A 38 -6.06 5.08 -3.77
C CYS A 38 -6.16 4.47 -2.35
N ARG A 39 -7.26 4.74 -1.62
CA ARG A 39 -7.50 4.10 -0.31
C ARG A 39 -7.66 2.60 -0.44
N ALA A 40 -8.42 2.11 -1.42
CA ALA A 40 -8.60 0.69 -1.64
C ALA A 40 -7.27 -0.02 -1.95
N LEU A 41 -6.42 0.57 -2.78
CA LEU A 41 -5.08 0.04 -3.08
C LEU A 41 -4.18 0.02 -1.84
N LYS A 42 -4.17 1.10 -1.04
CA LYS A 42 -3.42 1.15 0.22
C LYS A 42 -3.92 0.11 1.21
N ARG A 43 -5.24 -0.03 1.37
CA ARG A 43 -5.85 -1.06 2.22
C ARG A 43 -5.41 -2.46 1.78
N GLY A 44 -5.53 -2.79 0.50
CA GLY A 44 -5.12 -4.09 -0.02
C GLY A 44 -3.61 -4.37 0.09
N LYS A 45 -2.77 -3.34 0.12
CA LYS A 45 -1.35 -3.50 0.46
C LYS A 45 -1.17 -3.89 1.93
N LEU A 46 -1.80 -3.15 2.85
CA LEU A 46 -1.69 -3.38 4.29
C LEU A 46 -2.31 -4.73 4.71
N GLU A 47 -3.41 -5.15 4.08
CA GLU A 47 -4.04 -6.45 4.31
C GLU A 47 -3.09 -7.61 3.94
N ARG A 48 -2.44 -7.55 2.77
CA ARG A 48 -1.44 -8.56 2.36
C ARG A 48 -0.23 -8.58 3.29
N GLU A 49 0.20 -7.41 3.75
CA GLU A 49 1.31 -7.31 4.71
C GLU A 49 0.93 -7.92 6.06
N ARG A 50 -0.33 -7.77 6.49
CA ARG A 50 -0.86 -8.36 7.72
C ARG A 50 -0.91 -9.89 7.64
N GLU A 51 -1.37 -10.43 6.51
CA GLU A 51 -1.38 -11.87 6.26
C GLU A 51 0.03 -12.45 6.28
N ARG A 52 0.97 -11.80 5.59
CA ARG A 52 2.38 -12.20 5.61
C ARG A 52 2.95 -12.20 7.04
N LEU A 53 2.72 -11.11 7.78
CA LEU A 53 3.23 -10.95 9.13
C LEU A 53 2.64 -11.98 10.10
N GLN A 54 1.37 -12.34 9.92
CA GLN A 54 0.73 -13.41 10.69
C GLN A 54 1.43 -14.76 10.45
N GLY A 55 1.76 -15.08 9.19
CA GLY A 55 2.54 -16.28 8.87
C GLY A 55 3.95 -16.27 9.49
N ASP A 56 4.61 -15.12 9.51
CA ASP A 56 5.91 -14.94 10.15
C ASP A 56 5.83 -15.12 11.68
N ILE A 57 4.75 -14.64 12.32
CA ILE A 57 4.47 -14.84 13.75
C ILE A 57 4.31 -16.33 14.06
N GLU A 58 3.48 -17.03 13.31
CA GLU A 58 3.25 -18.47 13.49
C GLU A 58 4.53 -19.28 13.27
N ALA A 59 5.43 -18.84 12.38
CA ALA A 59 6.75 -19.44 12.20
C ALA A 59 7.69 -19.18 13.39
N ALA A 60 7.68 -17.95 13.92
CA ALA A 60 8.46 -17.60 15.12
C ALA A 60 7.97 -18.35 16.37
N GLU A 61 6.66 -18.52 16.53
CA GLU A 61 6.06 -19.32 17.61
C GLU A 61 6.50 -20.79 17.53
N ARG A 62 6.44 -21.38 16.33
CA ARG A 62 6.88 -22.77 16.10
C ARG A 62 8.37 -22.99 16.34
N SER A 63 9.20 -21.97 16.09
CA SER A 63 10.64 -22.02 16.31
C SER A 63 11.08 -21.56 17.70
N GLN A 64 10.13 -21.17 18.57
CA GLN A 64 10.38 -20.63 19.90
C GLN A 64 11.32 -19.41 19.92
N ASP A 65 11.37 -18.65 18.83
CA ASP A 65 12.17 -17.44 18.71
C ASP A 65 11.43 -16.26 19.36
N SER A 66 11.56 -16.18 20.69
CA SER A 66 10.91 -15.14 21.49
C SER A 66 11.36 -13.72 21.12
N SER A 67 12.60 -13.55 20.67
CA SER A 67 13.14 -12.25 20.27
C SER A 67 12.43 -11.73 19.02
N ARG A 68 12.35 -12.57 17.99
CA ARG A 68 11.67 -12.27 16.73
C ARG A 68 10.16 -12.16 16.91
N LEU A 69 9.57 -12.97 17.79
CA LEU A 69 8.14 -12.90 18.10
C LEU A 69 7.73 -11.52 18.64
N VAL A 70 8.52 -10.92 19.53
CA VAL A 70 8.26 -9.58 20.07
C VAL A 70 8.34 -8.51 18.97
N GLU A 71 9.32 -8.60 18.08
CA GLU A 71 9.45 -7.67 16.94
C GLU A 71 8.25 -7.77 15.99
N LEU A 72 7.86 -8.98 15.63
CA LEU A 72 6.73 -9.23 14.74
C LEU A 72 5.40 -8.78 15.36
N GLN A 73 5.21 -8.98 16.66
CA GLN A 73 4.02 -8.49 17.37
C GLN A 73 3.95 -6.95 17.39
N ARG A 74 5.09 -6.26 17.57
CA ARG A 74 5.14 -4.78 17.47
C ARG A 74 4.82 -4.30 16.07
N ALA A 75 5.40 -4.94 15.06
CA ALA A 75 5.09 -4.64 13.66
C ALA A 75 3.60 -4.82 13.37
N LYS A 76 2.98 -5.87 13.93
CA LYS A 76 1.55 -6.16 13.76
C LYS A 76 0.68 -5.07 14.40
N LEU A 77 1.04 -4.63 15.61
CA LEU A 77 0.34 -3.57 16.30
C LEU A 77 0.38 -2.25 15.52
N GLN A 78 1.53 -1.92 14.93
CA GLN A 78 1.67 -0.74 14.09
C GLN A 78 0.82 -0.84 12.83
N LEU A 79 0.86 -2.00 12.16
CA LEU A 79 0.06 -2.25 10.96
C LEU A 79 -1.46 -2.18 11.24
N ASP A 80 -1.92 -2.73 12.37
CA ASP A 80 -3.31 -2.65 12.81
C ASP A 80 -3.72 -1.19 13.17
N LYS A 81 -2.77 -0.34 13.56
CA LYS A 81 -3.01 1.09 13.74
C LYS A 81 -3.15 1.80 12.38
N ASP A 82 -2.24 1.55 11.46
CA ASP A 82 -2.26 2.16 10.12
C ASP A 82 -3.54 1.81 9.35
N LEU A 83 -4.00 0.55 9.47
CA LEU A 83 -5.29 0.11 8.92
C LEU A 83 -6.48 0.85 9.53
N ARG A 84 -6.49 1.05 10.85
CA ARG A 84 -7.57 1.80 11.53
C ARG A 84 -7.59 3.27 11.11
N ASP A 85 -6.42 3.89 11.00
CA ASP A 85 -6.31 5.29 10.59
C ASP A 85 -6.76 5.47 9.13
N LEU A 86 -6.53 4.46 8.27
CA LEU A 86 -7.01 4.45 6.89
C LEU A 86 -8.54 4.31 6.74
N LEU A 87 -9.22 3.73 7.73
CA LEU A 87 -10.67 3.53 7.75
C LEU A 87 -11.46 4.68 8.40
N ARG A 88 -10.77 5.67 9.01
CA ARG A 88 -11.37 6.71 9.87
C ARG A 88 -11.92 7.94 9.14
N VAL A 89 -12.13 7.89 7.82
CA VAL A 89 -12.52 9.05 6.99
C VAL A 89 -13.73 8.74 6.13
#